data_AF-X1C9W1-F1
#
_entry.id   AF-X1C9W1-F1
#
_cell.length_a   1.000
_cell.length_b   1.000
_cell.length_c   1.000
_cell.angle_alpha   90.00
_cell.angle_beta   90.00
_cell.angle_gamma   90.00
#
_symmetry.space_group_name_H-M   'P 1'
#
loop_
_entity.id
_entity.type
_entity.pdbx_description
1 polymer ?
#
loop_
_entity_poly.entity_id
_entity_poly.type
_entity_poly.pdbx_seq_one_letter_code
_entity_poly.pdbx_strand_id
1 'polypeptide(L)'
;MAKQTKKSRKTILSGETKSARFIRVVTPRIVKAVKAIELIGNCAGSSYESTPEQLEQIFNKLGSTIQETQKKFSAKAAKDDSFAFTDG
;
A
#
# COMPACT_ATOMS: atom_id res chain seq x y z
N MET A 1 -14.73 30.96 -10.15
CA MET A 1 -15.65 29.91 -9.65
C MET A 1 -14.85 28.90 -8.82
N ALA A 2 -14.79 29.02 -7.49
CA ALA A 2 -14.00 28.13 -6.64
C ALA A 2 -14.87 27.07 -5.95
N LYS A 3 -14.69 25.78 -6.29
CA LYS A 3 -15.38 24.67 -5.61
C LYS A 3 -14.57 24.24 -4.38
N GLN A 4 -14.95 24.72 -3.21
CA GLN A 4 -14.48 24.19 -1.93
C GLN A 4 -15.15 22.82 -1.67
N THR A 5 -14.39 21.73 -1.79
CA THR A 5 -14.85 20.41 -1.35
C THR A 5 -14.36 20.15 0.07
N LYS A 6 -15.24 20.36 1.05
CA LYS A 6 -14.99 19.99 2.44
C LYS A 6 -14.96 18.47 2.55
N LYS A 7 -13.76 17.88 2.54
CA LYS A 7 -13.55 16.45 2.78
C LYS A 7 -13.94 16.15 4.23
N SER A 8 -15.15 15.61 4.43
CA SER A 8 -15.60 15.21 5.77
C SER A 8 -14.59 14.21 6.35
N ARG A 9 -14.09 14.51 7.55
CA ARG A 9 -13.24 13.60 8.32
C ARG A 9 -14.15 12.42 8.68
N LYS A 10 -14.02 11.29 7.97
CA LYS A 10 -14.81 10.07 8.22
C LYS A 10 -14.69 9.71 9.69
N THR A 11 -15.80 9.83 10.41
CA THR A 11 -15.90 9.69 11.87
C THR A 11 -15.27 8.37 12.30
N ILE A 12 -14.33 8.43 13.23
CA ILE A 12 -13.72 7.24 13.82
C ILE A 12 -14.81 6.61 14.69
N LEU A 13 -15.21 5.37 14.40
CA LEU A 13 -16.23 4.65 15.15
C LEU A 13 -15.66 4.28 16.53
N SER A 14 -16.07 5.01 17.56
CA SER A 14 -15.72 4.72 18.96
C SER A 14 -16.33 3.37 19.36
N GLY A 15 -15.48 2.34 19.48
CA GLY A 15 -15.89 0.96 19.81
C GLY A 15 -15.55 -0.10 18.74
N GLU A 16 -14.93 0.27 17.61
CA GLU A 16 -14.54 -0.70 16.58
C GLU A 16 -13.42 -1.64 17.06
N THR A 17 -13.48 -2.93 16.67
CA THR A 17 -12.40 -3.88 16.94
C THR A 17 -11.15 -3.53 16.13
N LYS A 18 -9.96 -3.96 16.58
CA LYS A 18 -8.69 -3.75 15.84
C LYS A 18 -8.77 -4.26 14.39
N SER A 19 -9.46 -5.39 14.17
CA SER A 19 -9.69 -5.95 12.83
C SER A 19 -10.64 -5.09 11.99
N ALA A 20 -11.77 -4.67 12.56
CA ALA A 20 -12.71 -3.78 11.86
C ALA A 20 -12.05 -2.44 11.48
N ARG A 21 -11.24 -1.87 12.38
CA ARG A 21 -10.43 -0.68 12.10
C ARG A 21 -9.45 -0.90 10.95
N PHE A 22 -8.77 -2.05 10.92
CA PHE A 22 -7.84 -2.40 9.87
C PHE A 22 -8.54 -2.44 8.51
N ILE A 23 -9.64 -3.17 8.40
CA ILE A 23 -10.45 -3.26 7.18
C ILE A 23 -10.88 -1.86 6.73
N ARG A 24 -11.49 -1.07 7.63
CA ARG A 24 -11.95 0.29 7.34
C ARG A 24 -10.85 1.20 6.79
N VAL A 25 -9.63 1.07 7.31
CA VAL A 25 -8.48 1.91 6.91
C VAL A 25 -7.83 1.41 5.63
N VAL A 26 -7.73 0.08 5.45
CA VAL A 26 -6.98 -0.53 4.34
C VAL A 26 -7.80 -0.61 3.07
N THR A 27 -9.09 -0.94 3.12
CA THR A 27 -9.96 -1.02 1.93
C THR A 27 -9.87 0.23 1.04
N PRO A 28 -10.06 1.47 1.54
CA PRO A 28 -9.94 2.65 0.69
C PRO A 28 -8.51 2.94 0.22
N ARG A 29 -7.47 2.39 0.88
CA ARG A 29 -6.08 2.53 0.45
C ARG A 29 -5.77 1.60 -0.72
N ILE A 30 -6.24 0.35 -0.65
CA ILE A 30 -6.11 -0.62 -1.75
C ILE A 30 -6.82 -0.10 -2.99
N VAL A 31 -8.07 0.36 -2.87
CA VAL A 31 -8.83 0.91 -4.00
C VAL A 31 -8.07 2.07 -4.68
N LYS A 32 -7.41 2.93 -3.91
CA LYS A 32 -6.60 4.02 -4.48
C LYS A 32 -5.31 3.53 -5.14
N ALA A 33 -4.64 2.55 -4.54
CA ALA A 33 -3.43 1.96 -5.10
C ALA A 33 -3.73 1.28 -6.44
N VAL A 34 -4.79 0.49 -6.51
CA VAL A 34 -5.25 -0.17 -7.75
C VAL A 34 -5.58 0.88 -8.82
N LYS A 35 -6.36 1.91 -8.48
CA LYS A 35 -6.66 3.00 -9.43
C LYS A 35 -5.42 3.72 -9.93
N ALA A 36 -4.41 3.93 -9.08
CA ALA A 36 -3.16 4.54 -9.51
C ALA A 36 -2.41 3.66 -10.52
N ILE A 37 -2.42 2.34 -10.32
CA ILE A 37 -1.82 1.37 -11.26
C ILE A 37 -2.61 1.34 -12.57
N GLU A 38 -3.94 1.35 -12.54
CA GLU A 38 -4.78 1.43 -13.75
C GLU A 38 -4.51 2.71 -14.55
N LEU A 39 -4.33 3.84 -13.87
CA LEU A 39 -3.96 5.10 -14.53
C LEU A 39 -2.59 5.03 -15.21
N ILE A 40 -1.62 4.33 -14.61
CA ILE A 40 -0.33 4.05 -15.26
C ILE A 40 -0.54 3.14 -16.48
N GLY A 41 -1.43 2.15 -16.39
CA GLY A 41 -1.80 1.30 -17.52
C GLY A 41 -2.41 2.10 -18.69
N ASN A 42 -3.19 3.15 -18.40
CA ASN A 42 -3.73 4.03 -19.43
C ASN A 42 -2.64 4.81 -20.19
N CYS A 43 -1.44 4.95 -19.63
CA CYS A 43 -0.29 5.53 -20.33
C CYS A 43 0.25 4.63 -21.45
N ALA A 44 -0.16 3.35 -21.52
CA ALA A 44 0.16 2.48 -22.65
C ALA A 44 -0.60 2.84 -23.95
N GLY A 45 -1.57 3.75 -23.87
CA GLY A 45 -2.27 4.26 -25.05
C GLY A 45 -1.37 5.13 -25.93
N SER A 46 -1.83 5.37 -27.16
CA SER A 46 -1.07 6.04 -28.24
C SER A 46 -0.69 7.51 -28.00
N SER A 47 -1.02 8.09 -26.84
CA SER A 47 -0.66 9.48 -26.51
C SER A 47 0.73 9.60 -25.87
N TYR A 48 1.37 8.50 -25.48
CA TYR A 48 2.67 8.51 -24.83
C TYR A 48 3.60 7.48 -25.45
N GLU A 49 4.86 7.86 -25.66
CA GLU A 49 5.93 6.91 -25.96
C GLU A 49 6.68 6.59 -24.66
N SER A 50 6.76 5.30 -24.35
CA SER A 50 7.53 4.80 -23.21
C SER A 50 8.65 3.91 -23.72
N THR A 51 9.86 4.11 -23.22
CA THR A 51 10.98 3.20 -23.52
C THR A 51 10.89 1.93 -22.67
N PRO A 52 11.46 0.80 -23.12
CA PRO A 52 11.52 -0.41 -22.31
C PRO A 52 12.17 -0.18 -20.94
N GLU A 53 13.24 0.63 -20.88
CA GLU A 53 13.92 0.99 -19.63
C GLU A 53 13.01 1.76 -18.66
N GLN A 54 12.18 2.67 -19.16
CA GLN A 54 11.23 3.41 -18.32
C GLN A 54 10.16 2.49 -17.74
N LEU A 55 9.66 1.54 -18.53
CA LEU A 55 8.70 0.54 -18.07
C LEU A 55 9.32 -0.36 -16.99
N GLU A 56 10.54 -0.84 -17.20
CA GLU A 56 11.27 -1.61 -16.19
C GLU A 56 11.43 -0.83 -14.88
N GLN A 57 11.82 0.44 -14.94
CA GLN A 57 11.95 1.28 -13.74
C GLN A 57 10.62 1.43 -13.00
N ILE A 58 9.51 1.66 -13.72
CA ILE A 58 8.17 1.76 -13.13
C ILE A 58 7.80 0.46 -12.41
N PHE A 59 7.90 -0.68 -13.09
CA PHE A 59 7.49 -1.97 -12.51
C PHE A 59 8.43 -2.44 -11.40
N ASN A 60 9.74 -2.21 -11.52
CA ASN A 60 10.71 -2.48 -10.46
C ASN A 60 10.38 -1.66 -9.21
N LYS A 61 10.03 -0.38 -9.37
CA LYS A 61 9.66 0.47 -8.23
C LYS A 61 8.35 0.02 -7.57
N LEU A 62 7.34 -0.33 -8.37
CA LEU A 62 6.06 -0.85 -7.84
C LEU A 62 6.26 -2.20 -7.12
N GLY A 63 7.00 -3.13 -7.74
CA GLY A 63 7.29 -4.44 -7.18
C GLY A 63 8.09 -4.38 -5.87
N SER A 64 9.18 -3.61 -5.84
CA SER A 64 9.99 -3.41 -4.62
C SER A 64 9.17 -2.80 -3.47
N THR A 65 8.31 -1.82 -3.77
CA THR A 65 7.42 -1.22 -2.75
C THR A 65 6.44 -2.23 -2.17
N ILE A 66 5.89 -3.13 -3.00
CA ILE A 66 5.01 -4.21 -2.54
C ILE A 66 5.78 -5.20 -1.67
N GLN A 67 6.97 -5.64 -2.11
CA GLN A 67 7.81 -6.57 -1.33
C GLN A 67 8.20 -5.99 0.03
N GLU A 68 8.64 -4.73 0.09
CA GLU A 68 8.95 -4.05 1.35
C GLU A 68 7.73 -3.95 2.27
N THR A 69 6.55 -3.69 1.71
CA THR A 69 5.30 -3.63 2.47
C THR A 69 4.96 -5.01 3.04
N GLN A 70 5.06 -6.08 2.25
CA GLN A 70 4.87 -7.45 2.71
C GLN A 70 5.86 -7.81 3.84
N LYS A 71 7.14 -7.47 3.68
CA LYS A 71 8.16 -7.66 4.73
C LYS A 71 7.76 -6.99 6.05
N LYS A 72 7.14 -5.81 6.03
CA LYS A 72 6.66 -5.13 7.26
C LYS A 72 5.49 -5.85 7.94
N PHE A 73 4.67 -6.58 7.19
CA PHE A 73 3.62 -7.43 7.76
C PHE A 73 4.21 -8.73 8.32
N SER A 74 5.18 -9.35 7.64
CA SER A 74 5.83 -10.59 8.09
C SER A 74 6.81 -10.40 9.25
N ALA A 75 7.60 -9.32 9.26
CA ALA A 75 8.58 -9.03 10.31
C ALA A 75 7.95 -8.73 11.68
N LYS A 76 6.63 -8.45 11.73
CA LYS A 76 5.88 -8.36 12.98
C LYS A 76 5.57 -9.71 13.62
N ALA A 77 5.65 -10.80 12.87
CA ALA A 77 5.45 -12.16 13.39
C ALA A 77 6.74 -12.78 13.97
N ALA A 78 7.91 -12.26 13.59
CA ALA A 78 9.22 -12.85 13.91
C ALA A 78 9.98 -12.14 15.06
N LYS A 79 9.28 -11.43 15.97
CA LYS A 79 9.90 -10.77 17.14
C LYS A 79 9.66 -11.54 18.43
N ASP A 80 9.90 -12.85 18.38
CA ASP A 80 9.95 -13.73 19.55
C ASP A 80 11.15 -14.68 19.45
N ASP A 81 12.31 -14.17 19.00
CA ASP A 81 13.58 -14.87 19.20
C ASP A 81 14.06 -14.59 20.62
N SER A 82 13.43 -15.25 21.61
CA SER A 82 13.99 -15.35 22.95
C SER A 82 15.25 -16.23 22.85
N PHE A 83 16.42 -15.59 22.77
CA PHE A 83 17.69 -16.30 22.85
C PHE A 83 17.85 -16.88 24.27
N ALA A 84 17.85 -18.22 24.39
CA ALA A 84 18.15 -18.93 25.64
C ALA A 84 19.43 -19.74 25.45
N PHE A 85 20.45 -19.45 26.27
CA PHE A 85 21.63 -20.30 26.40
C PHE A 85 21.34 -21.33 27.48
N THR A 86 21.38 -22.62 27.14
CA THR A 86 21.47 -23.68 28.14
C THR A 86 22.92 -24.15 28.17
N ASP A 87 23.63 -23.78 29.22
CA ASP A 87 24.96 -24.32 29.54
C ASP A 87 24.79 -25.78 29.98
N GLY A 88 25.59 -26.67 29.41
CA GLY A 88 25.60 -28.11 29.71
C GLY A 88 26.75 -28.48 30.61
#